data_AF-A0A2E8M4B1-F1
#
_entry.id   AF-A0A2E8M4B1-F1
#
_cell.length_a   1.000
_cell.length_b   1.000
_cell.length_c   1.000
_cell.angle_alpha   90.00
_cell.angle_beta   90.00
_cell.angle_gamma   90.00
#
_symmetry.space_group_name_H-M   'P 1'
#
loop_
_entity.id
_entity.type
_entity.pdbx_description
1 polymer ?
#
loop_
_entity_poly.entity_id
_entity_poly.type
_entity_poly.pdbx_seq_one_letter_code
_entity_poly.pdbx_strand_id
1 'polypeptide(L)'
;MVIMNGQPIEQPPSMSPDDIEPGRLRVFGVCHIVFGGLGLMNVVGGVAMQFFQQSLSALTQSSGPDEVQEIQNEMYRDLAVYTWITITMSLIVGVLILLSGIALIKRRQSSVRLSNMYVLSSLIAKAGGIVLFLLVATPVIGGAVNAMLAQTKAPLPGWVGGLQVFIGVVGALSVLLSAIYPLCALIMLNRPQVRQYLAKHGR
;
A
#
# COMPACT_ATOMS: atom_id res chain seq x y z
N MET A 1 53.53 16.72 -2.72
CA MET A 1 54.06 15.69 -3.63
C MET A 1 54.66 14.60 -2.76
N VAL A 2 54.01 13.43 -2.69
CA VAL A 2 54.52 12.32 -1.89
C VAL A 2 55.40 11.48 -2.82
N ILE A 3 56.69 11.41 -2.52
CA ILE A 3 57.68 10.64 -3.28
C ILE A 3 57.97 9.38 -2.46
N MET A 4 57.72 8.20 -3.03
CA MET A 4 58.08 6.92 -2.44
C MET A 4 58.93 6.19 -3.48
N ASN A 5 60.18 5.85 -3.13
CA ASN A 5 61.18 5.25 -4.04
C ASN A 5 61.49 6.06 -5.31
N GLY A 6 61.51 7.40 -5.25
CA GLY A 6 61.96 8.24 -6.38
C GLY A 6 61.03 8.26 -7.60
N GLN A 7 59.85 7.64 -7.50
CA GLN A 7 58.79 7.72 -8.50
C GLN A 7 57.70 8.68 -8.00
N PRO A 8 57.17 9.59 -8.84
CA PRO A 8 55.96 10.32 -8.50
C PRO A 8 54.85 9.29 -8.28
N ILE A 9 54.22 9.29 -7.10
CA ILE A 9 53.02 8.49 -6.90
C ILE A 9 51.94 9.09 -7.77
N GLU A 10 51.58 8.40 -8.84
CA GLU A 10 50.44 8.74 -9.67
C GLU A 10 49.19 8.65 -8.79
N GLN A 11 48.53 9.79 -8.54
CA GLN A 11 47.29 9.76 -7.78
C GLN A 11 46.29 8.95 -8.58
N PRO A 12 45.62 7.95 -7.97
CA PRO A 12 44.60 7.20 -8.67
C PRO A 12 43.54 8.18 -9.20
N PRO A 13 43.06 8.00 -10.44
CA PRO A 13 42.07 8.90 -11.02
C PRO A 13 40.89 9.05 -10.06
N SER A 14 40.62 10.30 -9.65
CA SER A 14 39.50 10.59 -8.75
C SER A 14 38.20 10.23 -9.47
N MET A 15 37.38 9.36 -8.87
CA MET A 15 36.04 9.07 -9.40
C MET A 15 35.22 10.35 -9.49
N SER A 16 34.56 10.58 -10.63
CA SER A 16 33.59 11.66 -10.74
C SER A 16 32.44 11.43 -9.75
N PRO A 17 31.91 12.47 -9.09
CA PRO A 17 30.71 12.35 -8.26
C PRO A 17 29.52 11.66 -8.97
N ASP A 18 29.47 11.76 -10.31
CA ASP A 18 28.41 11.17 -11.14
C ASP A 18 28.57 9.65 -11.35
N ASP A 19 29.73 9.09 -11.01
CA ASP A 19 30.03 7.65 -11.08
C ASP A 19 29.70 6.92 -9.76
N ILE A 20 29.48 7.69 -8.69
CA ILE A 20 29.10 7.15 -7.38
C ILE A 20 27.62 6.79 -7.40
N GLU A 21 27.31 5.51 -7.16
CA GLU A 21 25.92 5.04 -7.08
C GLU A 21 25.15 5.78 -5.97
N PRO A 22 24.04 6.45 -6.30
CA PRO A 22 23.19 7.05 -5.28
C PRO A 22 22.58 5.96 -4.39
N GLY A 23 22.98 5.88 -3.12
CA GLY A 23 22.50 4.83 -2.20
C GLY A 23 20.98 4.72 -2.08
N ARG A 24 20.26 5.82 -2.36
CA ARG A 24 18.80 5.85 -2.42
C ARG A 24 18.19 4.90 -3.46
N LEU A 25 18.87 4.59 -4.58
CA LEU A 25 18.38 3.63 -5.57
C LEU A 25 18.16 2.26 -4.93
N ARG A 26 19.16 1.78 -4.18
CA ARG A 26 19.11 0.48 -3.52
C ARG A 26 18.11 0.47 -2.36
N VAL A 27 18.10 1.53 -1.54
CA VAL A 27 17.17 1.65 -0.40
C VAL A 27 15.72 1.63 -0.90
N PHE A 28 15.36 2.49 -1.85
CA PHE A 28 14.00 2.49 -2.40
C PHE A 28 13.70 1.20 -3.13
N GLY A 29 14.63 0.65 -3.92
CA GLY A 29 14.43 -0.64 -4.59
C GLY A 29 14.04 -1.77 -3.62
N VAL A 30 14.73 -1.89 -2.48
CA VAL A 30 14.38 -2.86 -1.44
C VAL A 30 13.02 -2.55 -0.81
N CYS A 31 12.77 -1.29 -0.41
CA CYS A 31 11.47 -0.89 0.15
C CYS A 31 10.31 -1.20 -0.79
N HIS A 32 10.44 -0.90 -2.08
CA HIS A 32 9.44 -1.18 -3.10
C HIS A 32 9.14 -2.68 -3.21
N ILE A 33 10.17 -3.54 -3.17
CA ILE A 33 10.00 -5.00 -3.20
C ILE A 33 9.29 -5.49 -1.94
N VAL A 34 9.70 -5.03 -0.76
CA VAL A 34 9.09 -5.43 0.52
C VAL A 34 7.62 -5.00 0.58
N PHE A 35 7.33 -3.74 0.28
CA PHE A 35 5.95 -3.23 0.30
C PHE A 35 5.11 -3.81 -0.82
N GLY A 36 5.68 -4.09 -1.99
CA GLY A 36 5.02 -4.84 -3.06
C GLY A 36 4.66 -6.26 -2.62
N GLY A 37 5.60 -6.96 -2.01
CA GLY A 37 5.37 -8.30 -1.46
C GLY A 37 4.24 -8.31 -0.43
N LEU A 38 4.31 -7.45 0.59
CA LEU A 38 3.27 -7.33 1.62
C LEU A 38 1.91 -6.93 1.02
N GLY A 39 1.89 -6.00 0.07
CA GLY A 39 0.67 -5.60 -0.63
C GLY A 39 0.04 -6.74 -1.41
N LEU A 40 0.83 -7.55 -2.12
CA LEU A 40 0.35 -8.71 -2.86
C LEU A 40 -0.09 -9.84 -1.92
N MET A 41 0.57 -10.04 -0.78
CA MET A 41 0.10 -10.97 0.26
C MET A 41 -1.29 -10.57 0.78
N ASN A 42 -1.52 -9.28 1.01
CA ASN A 42 -2.85 -8.78 1.40
C ASN A 42 -3.90 -9.01 0.30
N VAL A 43 -3.53 -8.88 -0.97
CA VAL A 43 -4.43 -9.21 -2.10
C VAL A 43 -4.80 -10.70 -2.07
N VAL A 44 -3.82 -11.59 -1.93
CA VAL A 44 -4.06 -13.04 -1.86
C VAL A 44 -4.94 -13.38 -0.66
N GLY A 45 -4.66 -12.80 0.51
CA GLY A 45 -5.48 -12.98 1.71
C GLY A 45 -6.90 -12.46 1.52
N GLY A 46 -7.07 -11.29 0.90
CA GLY A 46 -8.38 -10.71 0.59
C GLY A 46 -9.20 -11.60 -0.36
N VAL A 47 -8.58 -12.11 -1.42
CA VAL A 47 -9.22 -13.05 -2.36
C VAL A 47 -9.58 -14.35 -1.64
N ALA A 48 -8.66 -14.93 -0.86
CA ALA A 48 -8.94 -16.15 -0.10
C ALA A 48 -10.13 -15.95 0.85
N MET A 49 -10.18 -14.83 1.56
CA MET A 49 -11.30 -14.50 2.44
C MET A 49 -12.64 -14.46 1.68
N GLN A 50 -12.70 -14.01 0.43
CA GLN A 50 -13.95 -14.02 -0.35
C GLN A 50 -14.48 -15.43 -0.63
N PHE A 51 -13.60 -16.40 -0.87
CA PHE A 51 -14.00 -17.79 -1.16
C PHE A 51 -14.25 -18.62 0.10
N PHE A 52 -13.48 -18.37 1.16
CA PHE A 52 -13.58 -19.13 2.40
C PHE A 52 -14.50 -18.49 3.43
N GLN A 53 -15.15 -17.37 3.12
CA GLN A 53 -15.98 -16.64 4.07
C GLN A 53 -17.08 -17.51 4.69
N GLN A 54 -17.83 -18.24 3.86
CA GLN A 54 -18.92 -19.10 4.33
C GLN A 54 -18.42 -20.28 5.16
N SER A 55 -17.27 -20.85 4.79
CA SER A 55 -16.66 -21.94 5.57
C SER A 55 -16.11 -21.43 6.91
N LEU A 56 -15.50 -20.25 6.93
CA LEU A 56 -15.02 -19.61 8.16
C LEU A 56 -16.19 -19.23 9.07
N SER A 57 -17.27 -18.65 8.54
CA SER A 57 -18.44 -18.28 9.34
C SER A 57 -19.16 -19.50 9.92
N ALA A 58 -19.17 -20.63 9.20
CA ALA A 58 -19.66 -21.91 9.71
C ALA A 58 -18.79 -22.48 10.85
N LEU A 59 -17.47 -22.32 10.78
CA LEU A 59 -16.54 -22.72 11.83
C LEU A 59 -16.59 -21.81 13.07
N THR A 60 -16.93 -20.54 12.87
CA THR A 60 -17.07 -19.55 13.94
C THR A 60 -18.53 -19.27 14.29
N GLN A 61 -19.44 -20.23 14.05
CA GLN A 61 -20.83 -20.16 14.54
C GLN A 61 -20.80 -20.05 16.06
N SER A 62 -20.72 -18.82 16.55
CA SER A 62 -21.05 -18.47 17.91
C SER A 62 -22.56 -18.55 18.02
N SER A 63 -23.04 -18.92 19.21
CA SER A 63 -24.44 -19.12 19.59
C SER A 63 -25.27 -17.82 19.58
N GLY A 64 -25.13 -16.99 18.54
CA GLY A 64 -25.86 -15.74 18.35
C GLY A 64 -27.23 -15.98 17.70
N PRO A 65 -28.16 -15.01 17.79
CA PRO A 65 -29.45 -15.10 17.11
C PRO A 65 -29.27 -15.19 15.59
N ASP A 66 -30.02 -16.08 14.94
CA ASP A 66 -29.97 -16.30 13.48
C ASP A 66 -30.12 -14.99 12.67
N GLU A 67 -30.93 -14.06 13.17
CA GLU A 67 -31.19 -12.74 12.58
C GLU A 67 -29.93 -11.85 12.52
N VAL A 68 -29.06 -11.91 13.53
CA VAL A 68 -27.80 -11.13 13.54
C VAL A 68 -26.84 -11.68 12.48
N GLN A 69 -26.82 -13.00 12.30
CA GLN A 69 -26.01 -13.64 11.28
C GLN A 69 -26.51 -13.31 9.87
N GLU A 70 -27.82 -13.21 9.67
CA GLU A 70 -28.42 -12.79 8.40
C GLU A 70 -28.02 -11.35 8.03
N ILE A 71 -28.11 -10.41 8.98
CA ILE A 71 -27.68 -9.01 8.78
C ILE A 71 -26.19 -8.94 8.42
N GLN A 72 -25.35 -9.76 9.05
CA GLN A 72 -23.92 -9.83 8.71
C GLN A 72 -23.71 -10.33 7.28
N ASN A 73 -24.39 -11.40 6.88
CA ASN A 73 -24.29 -11.96 5.54
C ASN A 73 -24.75 -10.96 4.46
N GLU A 74 -25.84 -10.24 4.71
CA GLU A 74 -26.31 -9.16 3.83
C GLU A 74 -25.30 -8.03 3.71
N MET A 75 -24.76 -7.54 4.84
CA MET A 75 -23.70 -6.53 4.85
C MET A 75 -22.50 -6.96 3.99
N TYR A 76 -22.05 -8.20 4.12
CA TYR A 76 -20.92 -8.70 3.33
C TYR A 76 -21.24 -8.81 1.85
N ARG A 77 -22.45 -9.26 1.50
CA ARG A 77 -22.93 -9.31 0.11
C ARG A 77 -22.93 -7.92 -0.51
N ASP A 78 -23.43 -6.92 0.21
CA ASP A 78 -23.53 -5.54 -0.26
C ASP A 78 -22.15 -4.86 -0.36
N LEU A 79 -21.19 -5.29 0.47
CA LEU A 79 -19.78 -4.86 0.38
C LEU A 79 -18.96 -5.63 -0.67
N ALA A 80 -19.47 -6.71 -1.27
CA ALA A 80 -18.67 -7.56 -2.15
C ALA A 80 -18.09 -6.79 -3.33
N VAL A 81 -18.88 -5.93 -3.98
CA VAL A 81 -18.43 -5.10 -5.11
C VAL A 81 -17.33 -4.13 -4.66
N TYR A 82 -17.53 -3.46 -3.52
CA TYR A 82 -16.53 -2.57 -2.92
C TYR A 82 -15.21 -3.31 -2.64
N THR A 83 -15.30 -4.52 -2.09
CA THR A 83 -14.13 -5.34 -1.79
C THR A 83 -13.38 -5.75 -3.05
N TRP A 84 -14.07 -6.21 -4.10
CA TRP A 84 -13.43 -6.58 -5.37
C TRP A 84 -12.75 -5.41 -6.08
N ILE A 85 -13.35 -4.22 -6.05
CA ILE A 85 -12.72 -3.01 -6.57
C ILE A 85 -11.43 -2.71 -5.79
N THR A 86 -11.48 -2.78 -4.46
CA THR A 86 -10.33 -2.51 -3.58
C THR A 86 -9.20 -3.53 -3.79
N ILE A 87 -9.53 -4.82 -3.92
CA ILE A 87 -8.59 -5.90 -4.25
C ILE A 87 -7.91 -5.63 -5.59
N THR A 88 -8.69 -5.23 -6.61
CA THR A 88 -8.17 -4.95 -7.96
C THR A 88 -7.21 -3.77 -7.96
N MET A 89 -7.59 -2.66 -7.31
CA MET A 89 -6.70 -1.49 -7.16
C MET A 89 -5.40 -1.87 -6.42
N SER A 90 -5.52 -2.64 -5.35
CA SER A 90 -4.38 -3.11 -4.55
C SER A 90 -3.44 -4.00 -5.37
N LEU A 91 -3.99 -4.88 -6.20
CA LEU A 91 -3.22 -5.74 -7.10
C LEU A 91 -2.43 -4.91 -8.11
N ILE A 92 -3.08 -3.95 -8.78
CA ILE A 92 -2.43 -3.07 -9.76
C ILE A 92 -1.28 -2.31 -9.11
N VAL A 93 -1.53 -1.67 -7.96
CA VAL A 93 -0.50 -0.91 -7.23
C VAL A 93 0.62 -1.83 -6.74
N GLY A 94 0.30 -3.02 -6.22
CA GLY A 94 1.24 -4.04 -5.75
C GLY A 94 2.16 -4.56 -6.86
N VAL A 95 1.63 -4.78 -8.05
CA VAL A 95 2.43 -5.16 -9.22
C VAL A 95 3.34 -4.01 -9.66
N LEU A 96 2.81 -2.78 -9.76
CA LEU A 96 3.59 -1.62 -10.19
C LEU A 96 4.75 -1.32 -9.24
N ILE A 97 4.52 -1.34 -7.92
CA ILE A 97 5.58 -1.09 -6.94
C ILE A 97 6.64 -2.19 -7.01
N LEU A 98 6.26 -3.46 -7.18
CA LEU A 98 7.20 -4.58 -7.29
C LEU A 98 8.05 -4.49 -8.55
N LEU A 99 7.43 -4.21 -9.71
CA LEU A 99 8.14 -4.00 -10.97
C LEU A 99 9.10 -2.81 -10.88
N SER A 100 8.66 -1.71 -10.25
CA SER A 100 9.52 -0.56 -9.99
C SER A 100 10.70 -0.91 -9.08
N GLY A 101 10.48 -1.67 -8.01
CA GLY A 101 11.54 -2.12 -7.10
C GLY A 101 12.57 -2.99 -7.79
N ILE A 102 12.14 -3.97 -8.59
CA ILE A 102 13.03 -4.81 -9.39
C ILE A 102 13.82 -3.96 -10.39
N ALA A 103 13.16 -3.00 -11.06
CA ALA A 103 13.83 -2.11 -12.00
C ALA A 103 14.88 -1.21 -11.32
N LEU A 104 14.61 -0.71 -10.10
CA LEU A 104 15.54 0.08 -9.30
C LEU A 104 16.77 -0.74 -8.89
N ILE A 105 16.58 -1.97 -8.37
CA ILE A 105 17.68 -2.86 -7.99
C ILE A 105 18.53 -3.25 -9.21
N LYS A 106 17.91 -3.45 -10.37
CA LYS A 106 18.61 -3.73 -11.63
C LYS A 106 19.14 -2.48 -12.33
N ARG A 107 19.02 -1.30 -11.71
CA ARG A 107 19.50 0.00 -12.24
C ARG A 107 18.98 0.27 -13.66
N ARG A 108 17.75 -0.11 -13.99
CA ARG A 108 17.19 0.10 -15.32
C ARG A 108 16.96 1.59 -15.57
N GLN A 109 17.18 2.06 -16.80
CA GLN A 109 16.89 3.47 -17.16
C GLN A 109 15.42 3.84 -16.92
N SER A 110 14.52 2.87 -17.10
CA SER A 110 13.07 3.04 -16.89
C SER A 110 12.63 3.01 -15.41
N SER A 111 13.54 2.77 -14.46
CA SER A 111 13.19 2.56 -13.04
C SER A 111 12.48 3.77 -12.41
N VAL A 112 12.93 4.99 -12.69
CA VAL A 112 12.29 6.22 -12.21
C VAL A 112 10.90 6.41 -12.83
N ARG A 113 10.75 6.12 -14.13
CA ARG A 113 9.45 6.20 -14.81
C ARG A 113 8.45 5.21 -14.19
N LEU A 114 8.85 3.97 -13.96
CA LEU A 114 8.03 2.95 -13.31
C LEU A 114 7.66 3.35 -11.87
N SER A 115 8.62 3.92 -11.11
CA SER A 115 8.34 4.40 -9.76
C SER A 115 7.32 5.54 -9.78
N ASN A 116 7.41 6.46 -10.74
CA ASN A 116 6.46 7.56 -10.86
C ASN A 116 5.06 7.06 -11.23
N MET A 117 4.96 6.06 -12.12
CA MET A 117 3.69 5.39 -12.43
C MET A 117 3.09 4.74 -11.19
N TYR A 118 3.90 3.99 -10.43
CA TYR A 118 3.47 3.44 -9.14
C TYR A 118 2.93 4.53 -8.21
N VAL A 119 3.68 5.63 -8.00
CA VAL A 119 3.27 6.70 -7.09
C VAL A 119 1.93 7.29 -7.53
N LEU A 120 1.79 7.62 -8.82
CA LEU A 120 0.54 8.17 -9.34
C LEU A 120 -0.63 7.22 -9.15
N SER A 121 -0.48 5.95 -9.54
CA SER A 121 -1.52 4.92 -9.35
C SER A 121 -1.85 4.71 -7.87
N SER A 122 -0.85 4.74 -6.99
CA SER A 122 -1.00 4.59 -5.54
C SER A 122 -1.78 5.74 -4.91
N LEU A 123 -1.54 6.97 -5.36
CA LEU A 123 -2.28 8.16 -4.90
C LEU A 123 -3.72 8.16 -5.42
N ILE A 124 -3.93 7.83 -6.70
CA ILE A 124 -5.27 7.68 -7.28
C ILE A 124 -6.07 6.60 -6.56
N ALA A 125 -5.47 5.43 -6.30
CA ALA A 125 -6.13 4.34 -5.58
C ALA A 125 -6.51 4.73 -4.15
N LYS A 126 -5.68 5.52 -3.46
CA LYS A 126 -5.99 6.03 -2.12
C LYS A 126 -7.15 7.04 -2.13
N ALA A 127 -7.12 8.00 -3.06
CA ALA A 127 -8.20 8.97 -3.21
C ALA A 127 -9.52 8.26 -3.57
N GLY A 128 -9.48 7.36 -4.55
CA GLY A 128 -10.63 6.53 -4.93
C GLY A 128 -11.12 5.65 -3.77
N GLY A 129 -10.20 5.05 -3.01
CA GLY A 129 -10.51 4.25 -1.84
C GLY A 129 -11.22 5.03 -0.73
N ILE A 130 -10.81 6.28 -0.46
CA ILE A 130 -11.52 7.17 0.47
C ILE A 130 -12.94 7.43 -0.04
N VAL A 131 -13.10 7.79 -1.31
CA VAL A 131 -14.42 8.09 -1.88
C VAL A 131 -15.33 6.85 -1.82
N LEU A 132 -14.83 5.68 -2.22
CA LEU A 132 -15.56 4.42 -2.14
C LEU A 132 -15.91 4.05 -0.70
N PHE A 133 -15.00 4.25 0.24
CA PHE A 133 -15.24 3.98 1.65
C PHE A 133 -16.36 4.87 2.19
N LEU A 134 -16.30 6.18 1.95
CA LEU A 134 -17.30 7.13 2.45
C LEU A 134 -18.68 6.93 1.81
N LEU A 135 -18.74 6.63 0.50
CA LEU A 135 -20.00 6.54 -0.24
C LEU A 135 -20.64 5.15 -0.20
N VAL A 136 -19.86 4.08 0.01
CA VAL A 136 -20.35 2.69 -0.05
C VAL A 136 -20.17 1.99 1.30
N ALA A 137 -18.94 1.91 1.80
CA ALA A 137 -18.67 1.12 3.00
C ALA A 137 -19.32 1.72 4.26
N THR A 138 -19.20 3.03 4.46
CA THR A 138 -19.77 3.72 5.62
C THR A 138 -21.29 3.54 5.74
N PRO A 139 -22.14 3.80 4.72
CA PRO A 139 -23.58 3.61 4.87
C PRO A 139 -23.97 2.14 5.06
N VAL A 140 -23.32 1.20 4.36
CA VAL A 140 -23.61 -0.24 4.49
C VAL A 140 -23.25 -0.74 5.88
N ILE A 141 -22.04 -0.44 6.37
CA ILE A 141 -21.60 -0.81 7.72
C ILE A 141 -22.47 -0.11 8.77
N GLY A 142 -22.78 1.18 8.60
CA GLY A 142 -23.62 1.93 9.52
C GLY A 142 -25.04 1.35 9.62
N GLY A 143 -25.65 1.00 8.50
CA GLY A 143 -26.96 0.35 8.45
C GLY A 143 -26.95 -1.02 9.12
N ALA A 144 -25.96 -1.86 8.80
CA ALA A 144 -25.81 -3.18 9.38
C ALA A 144 -25.57 -3.13 10.90
N VAL A 145 -24.70 -2.22 11.37
CA VAL A 145 -24.49 -1.98 12.80
C VAL A 145 -25.81 -1.56 13.45
N ASN A 146 -26.50 -0.56 12.93
CA ASN A 146 -27.78 -0.11 13.50
C ASN A 146 -28.83 -1.24 13.56
N ALA A 147 -28.91 -2.09 12.53
CA ALA A 147 -29.82 -3.24 12.50
C ALA A 147 -29.44 -4.31 13.54
N MET A 148 -28.16 -4.67 13.66
CA MET A 148 -27.70 -5.61 14.70
C MET A 148 -27.96 -5.09 16.11
N LEU A 149 -27.77 -3.78 16.32
CA LEU A 149 -28.05 -3.12 17.59
C LEU A 149 -29.54 -3.14 17.93
N ALA A 150 -30.43 -2.95 16.95
CA ALA A 150 -31.87 -3.04 17.16
C ALA A 150 -32.31 -4.46 17.58
N GLN A 151 -31.61 -5.50 17.11
CA GLN A 151 -31.84 -6.88 17.54
C GLN A 151 -31.29 -7.18 18.94
N THR A 152 -30.33 -6.38 19.41
CA THR A 152 -29.74 -6.57 20.73
C THR A 152 -30.58 -5.83 21.76
N LYS A 153 -31.37 -6.55 22.58
CA LYS A 153 -32.18 -5.95 23.69
C LYS A 153 -31.33 -5.30 24.80
N ALA A 154 -30.01 -5.33 24.70
CA ALA A 154 -29.11 -4.76 25.68
C ALA A 154 -28.92 -3.24 25.42
N PRO A 155 -28.85 -2.41 26.47
CA PRO A 155 -28.51 -1.01 26.31
C PRO A 155 -27.16 -0.88 25.61
N LEU A 156 -27.13 -0.08 24.55
CA LEU A 156 -25.93 0.15 23.76
C LEU A 156 -24.84 0.72 24.66
N PRO A 157 -23.66 0.09 24.71
CA PRO A 157 -22.52 0.72 25.35
C PRO A 157 -22.24 2.08 24.71
N GLY A 158 -22.01 3.12 25.52
CA GLY A 158 -21.79 4.48 25.02
C GLY A 158 -20.63 4.64 24.02
N TRP A 159 -19.75 3.63 23.91
CA TRP A 159 -18.66 3.60 22.93
C TRP A 159 -19.10 3.25 21.50
N VAL A 160 -20.29 2.69 21.28
CA VAL A 160 -20.74 2.25 19.95
C VAL A 160 -20.94 3.43 19.00
N GLY A 161 -21.47 4.56 19.47
CA GLY A 161 -21.51 5.81 18.69
C GLY A 161 -20.12 6.38 18.42
N GLY A 162 -19.18 6.17 19.35
CA GLY A 162 -17.77 6.52 19.18
C GLY A 162 -17.04 5.61 18.18
N LEU A 163 -17.47 4.35 18.00
CA LEU A 163 -16.83 3.38 17.11
C LEU A 163 -16.90 3.82 15.65
N GLN A 164 -18.04 4.33 15.18
CA GLN A 164 -18.19 4.78 13.80
C GLN A 164 -17.29 6.00 13.51
N VAL A 165 -17.24 6.96 14.44
CA VAL A 165 -16.35 8.12 14.34
C VAL A 165 -14.89 7.68 14.39
N PHE A 166 -14.55 6.74 15.28
CA PHE A 166 -13.20 6.18 15.40
C PHE A 166 -12.76 5.48 14.12
N ILE A 167 -13.60 4.61 13.54
CA ILE A 167 -13.32 3.93 12.26
C ILE A 167 -13.11 4.96 11.15
N GLY A 168 -13.95 6.00 11.08
CA GLY A 168 -13.80 7.08 10.10
C GLY A 168 -12.49 7.86 10.25
N VAL A 169 -12.15 8.28 11.47
CA VAL A 169 -10.95 9.07 11.78
C VAL A 169 -9.68 8.25 11.57
N VAL A 170 -9.63 7.03 12.13
CA VAL A 170 -8.48 6.12 11.96
C VAL A 170 -8.32 5.73 10.50
N GLY A 171 -9.43 5.46 9.80
CA GLY A 171 -9.44 5.21 8.36
C GLY A 171 -8.81 6.38 7.58
N ALA A 172 -9.28 7.60 7.79
CA ALA A 172 -8.74 8.78 7.13
C ALA A 172 -7.24 9.02 7.43
N LEU A 173 -6.85 8.93 8.70
CA LEU A 173 -5.45 9.08 9.13
C LEU A 173 -4.56 8.00 8.51
N SER A 174 -5.01 6.75 8.47
CA SER A 174 -4.25 5.64 7.88
C SER A 174 -3.95 5.90 6.40
N VAL A 175 -4.91 6.48 5.66
CA VAL A 175 -4.69 6.83 4.25
C VAL A 175 -3.67 7.95 4.11
N LEU A 176 -3.75 9.00 4.92
CA LEU A 176 -2.78 10.09 4.91
C LEU A 176 -1.35 9.60 5.21
N LEU A 177 -1.20 8.78 6.26
CA LEU A 177 0.09 8.19 6.62
C LEU A 177 0.64 7.30 5.51
N SER A 178 -0.23 6.51 4.86
CA SER A 178 0.16 5.64 3.75
C SER A 178 0.62 6.40 2.49
N ALA A 179 0.30 7.70 2.37
CA ALA A 179 0.76 8.54 1.26
C ALA A 179 2.18 9.10 1.46
N ILE A 180 2.71 9.07 2.69
CA ILE A 180 4.06 9.58 3.00
C ILE A 180 5.11 8.87 2.15
N TYR A 181 5.09 7.53 2.11
CA TYR A 181 6.11 6.77 1.39
C TYR A 181 6.11 7.02 -0.13
N PRO A 182 4.97 6.96 -0.86
CA PRO A 182 4.93 7.31 -2.27
C PRO A 182 5.48 8.71 -2.57
N LEU A 183 5.18 9.69 -1.72
CA LEU A 183 5.69 11.06 -1.87
C LEU A 183 7.19 11.14 -1.63
N CYS A 184 7.72 10.46 -0.60
CA CYS A 184 9.15 10.36 -0.37
C CYS A 184 9.88 9.71 -1.56
N ALA A 185 9.34 8.62 -2.10
CA ALA A 185 9.88 7.96 -3.29
C ALA A 185 9.91 8.89 -4.50
N LEU A 186 8.81 9.62 -4.74
CA LEU A 186 8.72 10.60 -5.82
C LEU A 186 9.80 11.68 -5.69
N ILE A 187 9.90 12.32 -4.53
CA ILE A 187 10.85 13.44 -4.33
C ILE A 187 12.30 12.94 -4.41
N MET A 188 12.60 11.79 -3.80
CA MET A 188 13.99 11.34 -3.68
C MET A 188 14.55 10.67 -4.94
N LEU A 189 13.72 9.94 -5.69
CA LEU A 189 14.14 9.26 -6.92
C LEU A 189 14.18 10.18 -8.14
N ASN A 190 13.43 11.30 -8.12
CA ASN A 190 13.47 12.28 -9.21
C ASN A 190 14.61 13.31 -9.09
N ARG A 191 15.50 13.18 -8.09
CA ARG A 191 16.65 14.08 -7.97
C ARG A 191 17.61 13.95 -9.16
N PRO A 192 18.28 15.06 -9.58
CA PRO A 192 19.20 15.06 -10.71
C PRO A 192 20.27 13.98 -10.63
N GLN A 193 20.89 13.80 -9.46
CA GLN A 193 21.91 12.78 -9.20
C GLN A 193 21.47 11.36 -9.59
N VAL A 194 20.22 10.98 -9.29
CA VAL A 194 19.68 9.66 -9.65
C VAL A 194 19.47 9.55 -11.14
N ARG A 195 18.86 10.57 -11.74
CA ARG A 195 18.54 10.58 -13.17
C ARG A 195 19.80 10.57 -14.03
N GLN A 196 20.81 11.34 -13.65
CA GLN A 196 22.11 11.39 -14.32
C GLN A 196 22.85 10.05 -14.20
N TYR A 197 22.92 9.48 -12.99
CA TYR A 197 23.53 8.17 -12.77
C TYR A 197 22.86 7.09 -13.64
N LEU A 198 21.53 7.04 -13.67
CA LEU A 198 20.79 6.06 -14.48
C LEU A 198 20.91 6.33 -15.98
N ALA A 199 20.99 7.58 -16.42
CA ALA A 199 21.21 7.89 -17.84
C ALA A 199 22.58 7.40 -18.32
N LYS A 200 23.61 7.48 -17.46
CA LYS A 200 24.98 7.06 -17.77
C LYS A 200 25.22 5.56 -17.61
N HIS A 201 24.67 4.95 -16.55
CA HIS A 201 24.99 3.59 -16.14
C HIS A 201 23.82 2.61 -16.25
N GLY A 202 22.61 3.11 -16.52
CA GLY A 202 21.42 2.29 -16.59
C GLY A 202 21.40 1.42 -17.84
N ARG A 203 21.03 0.16 -17.65
CA ARG A 203 20.84 -0.84 -18.70
C ARG A 203 19.37 -0.97 -19.10
#